data_AF-A0A243S5F1-F1
#
_entry.id   AF-A0A243S5F1-F1
#
_cell.length_a   1.000
_cell.length_b   1.000
_cell.length_c   1.000
_cell.angle_alpha   90.00
_cell.angle_beta   90.00
_cell.angle_gamma   90.00
#
_symmetry.space_group_name_H-M   'P 1'
#
loop_
_entity.id
_entity.type
_entity.pdbx_description
1 polymer ?
#
loop_
_entity_poly.entity_id
_entity_poly.type
_entity_poly.pdbx_seq_one_letter_code
_entity_poly.pdbx_strand_id
1 'polypeptide(L)'
;WARDDTPLPDPEPDFPGPYTVLVVDGDPGGADLREAVARLALEGPRAGIHVVCLAETAAASPASPVTETYEAACSVSPTFRQCGAVALLSGDVATALRLMRVARVGGASGPVGPVGHGTIATVDAVSPAWAERFARALAPLRTDGATSERQPRVSAPLPQAARLLDELGLARATPASLMARWADAADDTEALGGRVRAVLGAGPRGPVCADLAAQGPHLLIEGPPGSGRTELLRAVVASLAAAERPDRLGIVLVDGRGGPGAGGGSGEGLRLCTDVPHVTTYLTAHDPVRMREFAQSLSAELKRRAELLGRSDFAEWHTGRELSGRMVAQRTATARGGAQAEAGAGTAAGAGDLDSPPSSTMRLRPRAARRQTEAAPPLPRLVVVVDDLDALVSPALGSTGRPAAGSVMRALEAVAREGERLGVHLVAATGPCARTAETEPARRATLRVTLDAPAPGPDEPAPGRGRLACADGRVTPFQGGRVTGRIPRTATLRPTVVPLEWHRMGDPPARRPVRELGNGPTDLALLASALERAAREVAAAQVPSLL
;
A
#
# COMPACT_ATOMS: atom_id res chain seq x y z
N TRP A 1 -39.98 -0.04 17.99
CA TRP A 1 -40.40 0.29 19.38
C TRP A 1 -40.64 1.78 19.58
N ALA A 2 -39.67 2.66 19.31
CA ALA A 2 -39.79 4.10 19.58
C ALA A 2 -40.30 4.93 18.38
N ARG A 3 -40.91 4.28 17.39
CA ARG A 3 -41.51 4.96 16.23
C ARG A 3 -42.99 5.20 16.53
N ASP A 4 -43.49 6.39 16.19
CA ASP A 4 -44.90 6.75 16.30
C ASP A 4 -45.77 5.80 15.47
N ASP A 5 -46.91 5.39 16.02
CA ASP A 5 -47.90 4.51 15.38
C ASP A 5 -48.71 5.23 14.26
N THR A 6 -48.15 6.28 13.67
CA THR A 6 -48.68 6.86 12.43
C THR A 6 -48.18 6.05 11.23
N PRO A 7 -49.08 5.52 10.38
CA PRO A 7 -48.67 4.82 9.17
C PRO A 7 -48.02 5.84 8.22
N LEU A 8 -46.69 5.78 8.11
CA LEU A 8 -45.96 6.48 7.06
C LEU A 8 -46.10 5.70 5.74
N PRO A 9 -46.22 6.39 4.60
CA PRO A 9 -46.18 5.76 3.29
C PRO A 9 -44.75 5.25 3.04
N ASP A 10 -44.64 3.94 2.78
CA ASP A 10 -43.44 3.15 2.48
C ASP A 10 -42.34 3.10 3.58
N PRO A 11 -41.74 1.92 3.84
CA PRO A 11 -40.59 1.82 4.72
C PRO A 11 -39.42 2.62 4.12
N GLU A 12 -38.95 3.67 4.81
CA GLU A 12 -37.70 4.36 4.45
C GLU A 12 -36.60 3.30 4.27
N PRO A 13 -35.82 3.35 3.17
CA PRO A 13 -34.82 2.34 2.87
C PRO A 13 -33.80 2.25 4.02
N ASP A 14 -33.57 1.03 4.51
CA ASP A 14 -32.57 0.76 5.55
C ASP A 14 -31.22 1.32 5.13
N PHE A 15 -30.55 2.05 6.03
CA PHE A 15 -29.23 2.62 5.78
C PHE A 15 -28.26 1.50 5.37
N PRO A 16 -27.69 1.52 4.16
CA PRO A 16 -26.91 0.39 3.63
C PRO A 16 -25.45 0.35 4.14
N GLY A 17 -25.07 1.23 5.07
CA GLY A 17 -23.71 1.38 5.57
C GLY A 17 -23.50 0.90 7.02
N PRO A 18 -22.27 1.04 7.55
CA PRO A 18 -21.96 0.65 8.93
C PRO A 18 -22.60 1.60 9.95
N TYR A 19 -23.23 1.04 10.97
CA TYR A 19 -23.80 1.82 12.07
C TYR A 19 -22.69 2.39 12.97
N THR A 20 -22.83 3.66 13.32
CA THR A 20 -21.95 4.36 14.28
C THR A 20 -22.73 4.68 15.54
N VAL A 21 -22.20 4.33 16.71
CA VAL A 21 -22.78 4.73 17.99
C VAL A 21 -21.92 5.82 18.62
N LEU A 22 -22.50 7.01 18.81
CA LEU A 22 -21.90 8.12 19.53
C LEU A 22 -22.35 8.08 20.99
N VAL A 23 -21.42 7.87 21.92
CA VAL A 23 -21.70 7.95 23.36
C VAL A 23 -21.32 9.33 23.86
N VAL A 24 -22.28 10.04 24.44
CA VAL A 24 -22.10 11.37 25.03
C VAL A 24 -22.34 11.26 26.52
N ASP A 25 -21.31 11.49 27.31
CA ASP A 25 -21.37 11.46 28.77
C ASP A 25 -21.46 12.88 29.31
N GLY A 26 -22.64 13.29 29.78
CA GLY A 26 -22.91 14.64 30.31
C GLY A 26 -23.11 15.73 29.24
N ASP A 27 -22.63 16.94 29.55
CA ASP A 27 -22.67 18.11 28.66
C ASP A 27 -21.46 18.07 27.71
N PRO A 28 -21.67 18.00 26.38
CA PRO A 28 -20.55 18.00 25.44
C PRO A 28 -19.78 19.34 25.40
N GLY A 29 -20.30 20.42 26.00
CA GLY A 29 -19.57 21.68 26.18
C GLY A 29 -20.05 22.80 25.26
N GLY A 30 -19.25 23.25 24.29
CA GLY A 30 -19.56 24.43 23.47
C GLY A 30 -20.94 24.40 22.81
N ALA A 31 -21.55 25.57 22.57
CA ALA A 31 -22.88 25.69 21.96
C ALA A 31 -22.97 24.97 20.60
N ASP A 32 -21.94 25.12 19.76
CA ASP A 32 -21.84 24.45 18.45
C ASP A 32 -21.83 22.92 18.58
N LEU A 33 -21.15 22.39 19.60
CA LEU A 33 -21.05 20.95 19.82
C LEU A 33 -22.36 20.38 20.36
N ARG A 34 -23.05 21.11 21.24
CA ARG A 34 -24.42 20.77 21.68
C ARG A 34 -25.39 20.73 20.51
N GLU A 35 -25.33 21.71 19.61
CA GLU A 35 -26.18 21.76 18.42
C GLU A 35 -25.87 20.58 17.47
N ALA A 36 -24.59 20.27 17.25
CA ALA A 36 -24.18 19.15 16.42
C ALA A 36 -24.68 17.81 16.98
N VAL A 37 -24.54 17.58 18.29
CA VAL A 37 -25.02 16.35 18.95
C VAL A 37 -26.55 16.26 18.90
N ALA A 38 -27.28 17.37 19.11
CA ALA A 38 -28.73 17.41 18.96
C ALA A 38 -29.18 17.08 17.53
N ARG A 39 -28.47 17.59 16.52
CA ARG A 39 -28.72 17.27 15.11
C ARG A 39 -28.48 15.78 14.82
N LEU A 40 -27.40 15.20 15.35
CA LEU A 40 -27.12 13.77 15.23
C LEU A 40 -28.19 12.91 15.91
N ALA A 41 -28.74 13.34 17.04
CA ALA A 41 -29.82 12.60 17.71
C ALA A 41 -31.10 12.53 16.84
N LEU A 42 -31.41 13.59 16.08
CA LEU A 42 -32.59 13.67 15.22
C LEU A 42 -32.39 13.07 13.83
N GLU A 43 -31.31 13.46 13.14
CA GLU A 43 -31.07 13.16 11.73
C GLU A 43 -30.11 11.98 11.54
N GLY A 44 -29.26 11.71 12.54
CA GLY A 44 -28.24 10.67 12.51
C GLY A 44 -28.77 9.28 12.15
N PRO A 45 -29.95 8.83 12.63
CA PRO A 45 -30.47 7.50 12.30
C PRO A 45 -30.62 7.25 10.80
N ARG A 46 -30.92 8.29 10.00
CA ARG A 46 -30.99 8.19 8.52
C ARG A 46 -29.63 7.95 7.86
N ALA A 47 -28.56 8.35 8.55
CA ALA A 47 -27.18 8.17 8.13
C ALA A 47 -26.46 7.04 8.90
N GLY A 48 -27.21 6.18 9.60
CA GLY A 48 -26.66 5.09 10.42
C GLY A 48 -25.94 5.53 11.69
N ILE A 49 -26.12 6.77 12.14
CA ILE A 49 -25.53 7.29 13.37
C ILE A 49 -26.57 7.26 14.49
N HIS A 50 -26.25 6.61 15.60
CA HIS A 50 -27.11 6.51 16.77
C HIS A 50 -26.44 7.15 17.98
N VAL A 51 -27.16 7.99 18.71
CA VAL A 51 -26.63 8.70 19.87
C VAL A 51 -27.12 8.04 21.16
N VAL A 52 -26.20 7.78 22.09
CA VAL A 52 -26.49 7.37 23.47
C VAL A 52 -25.99 8.48 24.38
N CYS A 53 -26.91 9.15 25.08
CA CYS A 53 -26.58 10.20 26.04
C CYS A 53 -26.71 9.66 27.47
N LEU A 54 -25.72 9.97 28.29
CA LEU A 54 -25.70 9.67 29.72
C LEU A 54 -25.82 10.99 30.49
N ALA A 55 -26.65 10.99 31.53
CA ALA A 55 -26.78 12.12 32.45
C ALA A 55 -26.93 11.56 33.86
N GLU A 56 -26.07 12.00 34.75
CA GLU A 56 -26.15 11.66 36.17
C GLU A 56 -27.15 12.58 36.87
N THR A 57 -28.11 12.00 37.57
CA THR A 57 -29.18 12.71 38.28
C THR A 57 -29.45 12.06 39.63
N ALA A 58 -30.11 12.79 40.54
CA ALA A 58 -30.58 12.20 41.77
C ALA A 58 -31.55 11.04 41.48
N ALA A 59 -31.41 9.94 42.23
CA ALA A 59 -32.22 8.73 42.01
C ALA A 59 -33.72 9.04 42.12
N ALA A 60 -34.50 8.51 41.16
CA ALA A 60 -35.96 8.58 41.22
C ALA A 60 -36.45 7.85 42.48
N SER A 61 -37.22 8.56 43.30
CA SER A 61 -37.83 8.03 44.53
C SER A 61 -39.34 8.23 44.47
N PRO A 62 -40.14 7.62 45.35
CA PRO A 62 -41.56 7.97 45.46
C PRO A 62 -41.81 9.48 45.71
N ALA A 63 -40.80 10.21 46.18
CA ALA A 63 -40.81 11.65 46.39
C ALA A 63 -40.26 12.47 45.20
N SER A 64 -39.71 11.83 44.16
CA SER A 64 -39.29 12.48 42.91
C SER A 64 -39.70 11.63 41.70
N PRO A 65 -40.83 11.95 41.04
CA PRO A 65 -41.35 11.19 39.90
C PRO A 65 -40.39 11.20 38.70
N VAL A 66 -40.55 10.20 37.83
CA VAL A 66 -39.74 10.01 36.60
C VAL A 66 -39.66 11.29 35.73
N THR A 67 -40.72 12.08 35.72
CA THR A 67 -40.77 13.36 34.98
C THR A 67 -39.79 14.39 35.54
N GLU A 68 -39.62 14.48 36.87
CA GLU A 68 -38.63 15.37 37.49
C GLU A 68 -37.20 14.90 37.23
N THR A 69 -36.95 13.59 37.31
CA THR A 69 -35.63 13.03 36.98
C THR A 69 -35.28 13.27 35.51
N TYR A 70 -36.27 13.17 34.61
CA TYR A 70 -36.08 13.48 33.19
C TYR A 70 -35.77 14.96 32.95
N GLU A 71 -36.49 15.88 33.59
CA GLU A 71 -36.20 17.32 33.53
C GLU A 71 -34.79 17.64 34.05
N ALA A 72 -34.39 17.01 35.17
CA ALA A 72 -33.04 17.13 35.72
C ALA A 72 -31.98 16.62 34.72
N ALA A 73 -32.21 15.47 34.07
CA ALA A 73 -31.30 14.94 33.04
C ALA A 73 -31.20 15.88 31.83
N CYS A 74 -32.31 16.49 31.41
CA CYS A 74 -32.33 17.48 30.34
C CYS A 74 -31.62 18.79 30.70
N SER A 75 -31.46 19.09 31.99
CA SER A 75 -30.66 20.23 32.46
C SER A 75 -29.16 19.94 32.39
N VAL A 76 -28.75 18.70 32.67
CA VAL A 76 -27.36 18.21 32.59
C VAL A 76 -26.93 18.02 31.14
N SER A 77 -27.80 17.44 30.30
CA SER A 77 -27.51 17.19 28.89
C SER A 77 -28.73 17.55 28.03
N PRO A 78 -28.74 18.74 27.40
CA PRO A 78 -29.88 19.21 26.61
C PRO A 78 -30.29 18.28 25.46
N THR A 79 -29.38 17.43 24.99
CA THR A 79 -29.63 16.41 23.95
C THR A 79 -30.72 15.41 24.34
N PHE A 80 -30.94 15.15 25.64
CA PHE A 80 -31.99 14.23 26.11
C PHE A 80 -33.40 14.57 25.59
N ARG A 81 -33.67 15.85 25.29
CA ARG A 81 -34.96 16.29 24.71
C ARG A 81 -35.16 15.83 23.26
N GLN A 82 -34.08 15.50 22.56
CA GLN A 82 -34.09 15.07 21.16
C GLN A 82 -34.03 13.55 21.01
N CYS A 83 -33.80 12.81 22.10
CA CYS A 83 -33.76 11.35 22.10
C CYS A 83 -35.19 10.78 22.02
N GLY A 84 -35.43 9.82 21.13
CA GLY A 84 -36.75 9.16 20.99
C GLY A 84 -37.09 8.14 22.08
N ALA A 85 -36.12 7.79 22.93
CA ALA A 85 -36.30 6.94 24.09
C ALA A 85 -35.38 7.38 25.23
N VAL A 86 -35.81 7.13 26.46
CA VAL A 86 -35.03 7.36 27.67
C VAL A 86 -35.03 6.10 28.52
N ALA A 87 -33.89 5.78 29.10
CA ALA A 87 -33.74 4.65 30.00
C ALA A 87 -33.32 5.17 31.37
N LEU A 88 -34.10 4.85 32.40
CA LEU A 88 -33.83 5.21 33.78
C LEU A 88 -33.22 4.02 34.51
N LEU A 89 -31.99 4.18 35.01
CA LEU A 89 -31.37 3.24 35.93
C LEU A 89 -31.80 3.57 37.36
N SER A 90 -32.19 2.56 38.13
CA SER A 90 -32.78 2.71 39.46
C SER A 90 -32.44 1.53 40.38
N GLY A 91 -32.69 1.70 41.68
CA GLY A 91 -32.36 0.76 42.74
C GLY A 91 -31.00 1.04 43.40
N ASP A 92 -30.78 0.48 44.60
CA ASP A 92 -29.62 0.79 45.45
C ASP A 92 -28.26 0.49 44.79
N VAL A 93 -28.25 -0.40 43.79
CA VAL A 93 -27.08 -0.77 42.98
C VAL A 93 -27.29 -0.52 41.48
N ALA A 94 -28.29 0.30 41.11
CA ALA A 94 -28.60 0.67 39.73
C ALA A 94 -28.87 -0.50 38.75
N THR A 95 -29.45 -1.60 39.23
CA THR A 95 -29.69 -2.82 38.42
C THR A 95 -31.06 -2.89 37.77
N ALA A 96 -31.98 -1.97 38.09
CA ALA A 96 -33.29 -1.91 37.46
C ALA A 96 -33.30 -0.82 36.39
N LEU A 97 -33.43 -1.21 35.12
CA LEU A 97 -33.58 -0.31 33.98
C LEU A 97 -35.06 -0.19 33.61
N ARG A 98 -35.57 1.04 33.51
CA ARG A 98 -36.89 1.33 32.96
C ARG A 98 -36.73 2.10 31.65
N LEU A 99 -37.04 1.46 30.52
CA LEU A 99 -36.99 2.04 29.18
C LEU A 99 -38.35 2.61 28.79
N MET A 100 -38.40 3.90 28.45
CA MET A 100 -39.61 4.63 28.09
C MET A 100 -39.43 5.31 26.73
N ARG A 101 -40.53 5.42 25.97
CA ARG A 101 -40.56 6.23 24.75
C ARG A 101 -40.68 7.69 25.15
N VAL A 102 -40.03 8.60 24.42
CA VAL A 102 -40.21 10.04 24.58
C VAL A 102 -41.13 10.54 23.48
N ALA A 103 -42.23 11.20 23.83
CA ALA A 103 -43.20 11.74 22.89
C ALA A 103 -43.87 13.01 23.46
N ARG A 104 -44.65 13.72 22.64
CA ARG A 104 -45.44 14.86 23.13
C ARG A 104 -46.66 14.40 23.91
N VAL A 105 -46.79 14.88 25.15
CA VAL A 105 -47.92 14.59 26.03
C VAL A 105 -49.08 15.55 25.70
N GLY A 106 -50.21 15.04 25.21
CA GLY A 106 -51.42 15.84 24.98
C GLY A 106 -51.58 16.46 23.57
N GLY A 107 -50.88 15.96 22.55
CA GLY A 107 -51.03 16.38 21.16
C GLY A 107 -49.91 17.30 20.65
N ALA A 108 -50.09 17.91 19.47
CA ALA A 108 -49.03 18.60 18.73
C ALA A 108 -48.37 19.79 19.47
N SER A 109 -49.06 20.40 20.45
CA SER A 109 -48.57 21.53 21.26
C SER A 109 -48.18 21.15 22.69
N GLY A 110 -48.17 19.86 23.03
CA GLY A 110 -47.86 19.38 24.37
C GLY A 110 -46.36 19.34 24.68
N PRO A 111 -45.97 19.35 25.97
CA PRO A 111 -44.56 19.18 26.37
C PRO A 111 -44.05 17.80 25.95
N VAL A 112 -42.78 17.74 25.51
CA VAL A 112 -42.08 16.49 25.16
C VAL A 112 -41.58 15.84 26.45
N GLY A 113 -41.93 14.56 26.66
CA GLY A 113 -41.48 13.83 27.83
C GLY A 113 -41.67 12.32 27.72
N PRO A 114 -41.19 11.55 28.70
CA PRO A 114 -41.38 10.11 28.75
C PRO A 114 -42.87 9.74 28.87
N VAL A 115 -43.34 8.85 28.00
CA VAL A 115 -44.74 8.38 27.96
C VAL A 115 -44.87 6.88 28.23
N GLY A 116 -46.01 6.50 28.83
CA GLY A 116 -46.35 5.12 29.18
C GLY A 116 -45.64 4.60 30.43
N HIS A 117 -45.86 3.32 30.78
CA HIS A 117 -45.26 2.71 31.97
C HIS A 117 -43.80 2.27 31.78
N GLY A 118 -43.33 2.26 30.53
CA GLY A 118 -42.02 1.76 30.14
C GLY A 118 -41.90 0.23 30.25
N THR A 119 -40.80 -0.31 29.73
CA THR A 119 -40.42 -1.71 29.92
C THR A 119 -39.32 -1.79 30.95
N ILE A 120 -39.46 -2.73 31.88
CA ILE A 120 -38.49 -2.95 32.93
C ILE A 120 -37.57 -4.09 32.50
N ALA A 121 -36.27 -3.87 32.62
CA ALA A 121 -35.23 -4.86 32.42
C ALA A 121 -34.28 -4.87 33.62
N THR A 122 -33.67 -6.02 33.88
CA THR A 122 -32.62 -6.14 34.88
C THR A 122 -31.28 -6.02 34.18
N VAL A 123 -30.40 -5.17 34.69
CA VAL A 123 -29.04 -4.96 34.21
C VAL A 123 -28.09 -5.77 35.07
N ASP A 124 -27.06 -6.34 34.45
CA ASP A 124 -26.02 -7.04 35.17
C ASP A 124 -25.29 -6.10 36.14
N ALA A 125 -25.26 -6.48 37.42
CA ALA A 125 -24.59 -5.75 38.48
C ALA A 125 -23.08 -6.04 38.44
N VAL A 126 -22.38 -5.42 37.48
CA VAL A 126 -20.94 -5.61 37.32
C VAL A 126 -20.18 -4.44 37.92
N SER A 127 -19.06 -4.73 38.60
CA SER A 127 -18.21 -3.68 39.13
C SER A 127 -17.54 -2.90 37.98
N PRO A 128 -17.15 -1.63 38.17
CA PRO A 128 -16.40 -0.88 37.17
C PRO A 128 -15.14 -1.62 36.70
N ALA A 129 -14.44 -2.30 37.61
CA ALA A 129 -13.27 -3.12 37.29
C ALA A 129 -13.63 -4.32 36.40
N TRP A 130 -14.79 -4.96 36.62
CA TRP A 130 -15.26 -6.04 35.74
C TRP A 130 -15.61 -5.50 34.36
N ALA A 131 -16.33 -4.37 34.29
CA ALA A 131 -16.74 -3.74 33.03
C ALA A 131 -15.54 -3.29 32.19
N GLU A 132 -14.53 -2.65 32.82
CA GLU A 132 -13.29 -2.25 32.15
C GLU A 132 -12.54 -3.47 31.59
N ARG A 133 -12.44 -4.54 32.39
CA ARG A 133 -11.79 -5.77 31.98
C ARG A 133 -12.52 -6.45 30.81
N PHE A 134 -13.85 -6.46 30.84
CA PHE A 134 -14.69 -6.99 29.76
C PHE A 134 -14.55 -6.17 28.48
N ALA A 135 -14.56 -4.83 28.57
CA ALA A 135 -14.34 -3.95 27.43
C ALA A 135 -12.95 -4.17 26.79
N ARG A 136 -11.89 -4.32 27.60
CA ARG A 136 -10.55 -4.67 27.11
C ARG A 136 -10.49 -6.05 26.45
N ALA A 137 -11.28 -7.01 26.93
CA ALA A 137 -11.39 -8.33 26.33
C ALA A 137 -12.08 -8.30 24.95
N LEU A 138 -13.06 -7.42 24.75
CA LEU A 138 -13.75 -7.23 23.47
C LEU A 138 -12.96 -6.37 22.46
N ALA A 139 -12.18 -5.39 22.94
CA ALA A 139 -11.40 -4.47 22.09
C ALA A 139 -10.53 -5.11 20.98
N PRO A 140 -9.86 -6.27 21.18
CA PRO A 140 -9.07 -6.93 20.13
C PRO A 140 -9.92 -7.74 19.15
N LEU A 141 -11.19 -8.03 19.45
CA LEU A 141 -12.05 -8.79 18.54
C LEU A 141 -12.37 -7.94 17.31
N ARG A 142 -12.30 -8.57 16.15
CA ARG A 142 -12.76 -8.01 14.87
C ARG A 142 -13.84 -8.95 14.37
N THR A 143 -14.94 -8.40 13.85
CA THR A 143 -15.92 -9.22 13.13
C THR A 143 -15.24 -9.76 11.89
N ASP A 144 -15.17 -11.09 11.73
CA ASP A 144 -14.65 -11.73 10.53
C ASP A 144 -15.51 -11.34 9.32
N GLY A 145 -15.13 -10.25 8.68
CA GLY A 145 -15.63 -9.83 7.38
C GLY A 145 -14.73 -10.44 6.32
N ALA A 146 -15.30 -11.32 5.52
CA ALA A 146 -14.66 -11.96 4.38
C ALA A 146 -13.81 -10.99 3.56
N THR A 147 -12.64 -11.48 3.14
CA THR A 147 -11.81 -10.91 2.08
C THR A 147 -12.56 -10.88 0.76
N SER A 148 -13.49 -9.94 0.58
CA SER A 148 -13.93 -9.50 -0.74
C SER A 148 -14.68 -8.17 -0.63
N GLU A 149 -14.31 -7.27 -1.53
CA GLU A 149 -14.90 -5.96 -1.81
C GLU A 149 -14.63 -4.82 -0.81
N ARG A 150 -14.50 -3.63 -1.41
CA ARG A 150 -13.98 -2.38 -0.84
C ARG A 150 -14.85 -1.88 0.31
N GLN A 151 -14.61 -2.37 1.52
CA GLN A 151 -15.06 -1.69 2.73
C GLN A 151 -14.38 -0.31 2.83
N PRO A 152 -15.12 0.78 3.11
CA PRO A 152 -14.53 2.07 3.41
C PRO A 152 -13.73 1.92 4.72
N ARG A 153 -12.43 1.75 4.59
CA ARG A 153 -11.51 1.57 5.73
C ARG A 153 -11.58 2.82 6.60
N VAL A 154 -12.07 2.63 7.83
CA VAL A 154 -11.96 3.61 8.92
C VAL A 154 -10.51 4.09 8.96
N SER A 155 -10.30 5.40 8.94
CA SER A 155 -8.96 6.00 8.97
C SER A 155 -8.25 5.58 10.24
N ALA A 156 -7.28 4.67 10.14
CA ALA A 156 -6.48 4.24 11.27
C ALA A 156 -5.35 5.25 11.54
N PRO A 157 -4.97 5.50 12.81
CA PRO A 157 -3.77 6.27 13.11
C PRO A 157 -2.53 5.57 12.53
N LEU A 158 -1.58 6.36 12.02
CA LEU A 158 -0.34 5.82 11.46
C LEU A 158 0.53 5.18 12.56
N PRO A 159 1.09 3.97 12.34
CA PRO A 159 1.94 3.32 13.32
C PRO A 159 3.25 4.08 13.55
N GLN A 160 3.87 3.92 14.73
CA GLN A 160 5.17 4.53 15.05
C GLN A 160 6.30 4.00 14.15
N ALA A 161 6.22 2.75 13.71
CA ALA A 161 7.11 2.16 12.73
C ALA A 161 6.34 1.15 11.87
N ALA A 162 6.73 0.99 10.61
CA ALA A 162 6.17 0.00 9.71
C ALA A 162 7.28 -0.94 9.22
N ARG A 163 7.03 -2.24 9.18
CA ARG A 163 7.92 -3.23 8.58
C ARG A 163 7.48 -3.47 7.14
N LEU A 164 8.38 -3.29 6.17
CA LEU A 164 8.02 -3.35 4.75
C LEU A 164 7.41 -4.70 4.36
N LEU A 165 7.97 -5.81 4.86
CA LEU A 165 7.48 -7.14 4.54
C LEU A 165 6.04 -7.36 4.99
N ASP A 166 5.62 -6.76 6.11
CA ASP A 166 4.24 -6.86 6.59
C ASP A 166 3.29 -6.07 5.68
N GLU A 167 3.69 -4.88 5.24
CA GLU A 167 2.92 -4.06 4.27
C GLU A 167 2.84 -4.71 2.87
N LEU A 168 3.84 -5.53 2.52
CA LEU A 168 3.80 -6.39 1.33
C LEU A 168 2.97 -7.66 1.54
N GLY A 169 2.43 -7.93 2.73
CA GLY A 169 1.75 -9.19 3.04
C GLY A 169 2.69 -10.40 3.02
N LEU A 170 3.99 -10.18 3.15
CA LEU A 170 5.06 -11.19 3.17
C LEU A 170 5.54 -11.43 4.61
N ALA A 171 4.66 -11.89 5.50
CA ALA A 171 5.01 -12.19 6.90
C ALA A 171 6.28 -13.07 7.01
N ARG A 172 6.46 -13.99 6.04
CA ARG A 172 7.73 -14.67 5.75
C ARG A 172 8.04 -14.51 4.26
N ALA A 173 9.19 -13.94 3.92
CA ALA A 173 9.69 -13.91 2.56
C ALA A 173 10.14 -15.31 2.14
N THR A 174 9.29 -16.05 1.43
CA THR A 174 9.61 -17.38 0.90
C THR A 174 9.66 -17.36 -0.63
N PRO A 175 10.44 -18.25 -1.27
CA PRO A 175 10.47 -18.33 -2.73
C PRO A 175 9.07 -18.53 -3.33
N ALA A 176 8.28 -19.45 -2.77
CA ALA A 176 6.91 -19.72 -3.21
C ALA A 176 5.99 -18.49 -3.15
N SER A 177 6.05 -17.70 -2.06
CA SER A 177 5.25 -16.47 -1.96
C SER A 177 5.65 -15.42 -3.00
N LEU A 178 6.93 -15.34 -3.38
CA LEU A 178 7.42 -14.42 -4.40
C LEU A 178 7.02 -14.89 -5.80
N MET A 179 7.16 -16.19 -6.08
CA MET A 179 6.74 -16.78 -7.35
C MET A 179 5.24 -16.62 -7.59
N ALA A 180 4.41 -16.82 -6.57
CA ALA A 180 2.97 -16.58 -6.67
C ALA A 180 2.66 -15.10 -7.00
N ARG A 181 3.39 -14.17 -6.37
CA ARG A 181 3.29 -12.73 -6.65
C ARG A 181 3.70 -12.38 -8.07
N TRP A 182 4.76 -13.00 -8.57
CA TRP A 182 5.25 -12.81 -9.95
C TRP A 182 4.34 -13.45 -10.99
N ALA A 183 3.69 -14.57 -10.67
CA ALA A 183 2.67 -15.16 -11.53
C ALA A 183 1.46 -14.23 -11.66
N ASP A 184 0.95 -13.71 -10.53
CA ASP A 184 -0.11 -12.69 -10.52
C ASP A 184 0.28 -11.42 -11.29
N ALA A 185 1.54 -11.01 -11.23
CA ALA A 185 2.06 -9.90 -12.03
C ALA A 185 2.10 -10.21 -13.52
N ALA A 186 2.43 -11.43 -13.91
CA ALA A 186 2.48 -11.86 -15.31
C ALA A 186 1.08 -11.98 -15.95
N ASP A 187 0.06 -12.30 -15.15
CA ASP A 187 -1.33 -12.39 -15.60
C ASP A 187 -2.02 -11.02 -15.74
N ASP A 188 -1.35 -9.94 -15.34
CA ASP A 188 -1.87 -8.57 -15.40
C ASP A 188 -1.84 -8.01 -16.83
N THR A 189 -3.00 -7.97 -17.48
CA THR A 189 -3.15 -7.46 -18.85
C THR A 189 -2.90 -5.96 -18.96
N GLU A 190 -2.96 -5.21 -17.87
CA GLU A 190 -2.69 -3.77 -17.84
C GLU A 190 -1.18 -3.48 -17.66
N ALA A 191 -0.37 -4.49 -17.35
CA ALA A 191 1.06 -4.36 -17.06
C ALA A 191 1.94 -5.33 -17.87
N LEU A 192 1.62 -5.56 -19.16
CA LEU A 192 2.32 -6.51 -20.05
C LEU A 192 3.84 -6.31 -20.16
N GLY A 193 4.32 -5.08 -19.92
CA GLY A 193 5.74 -4.72 -19.89
C GLY A 193 6.43 -4.90 -18.53
N GLY A 194 5.75 -5.48 -17.55
CA GLY A 194 6.18 -5.63 -16.17
C GLY A 194 5.66 -4.52 -15.26
N ARG A 195 5.45 -4.86 -13.98
CA ARG A 195 4.96 -3.92 -12.94
C ARG A 195 6.12 -3.07 -12.41
N VAL A 196 5.85 -1.79 -12.16
CA VAL A 196 6.78 -0.84 -11.53
C VAL A 196 6.07 -0.07 -10.41
N ARG A 197 5.43 -0.85 -9.53
CA ARG A 197 4.68 -0.35 -8.38
C ARG A 197 5.42 -0.71 -7.09
N ALA A 198 5.78 0.31 -6.31
CA ALA A 198 6.44 0.16 -5.02
C ALA A 198 5.47 0.43 -3.87
N VAL A 199 5.40 -0.45 -2.88
CA VAL A 199 4.82 -0.19 -1.57
C VAL A 199 5.83 0.62 -0.75
N LEU A 200 5.42 1.80 -0.32
CA LEU A 200 6.25 2.73 0.45
C LEU A 200 6.18 2.45 1.96
N GLY A 201 5.03 1.98 2.44
CA GLY A 201 4.80 1.72 3.87
C GLY A 201 3.32 1.78 4.26
N ALA A 202 3.07 1.97 5.56
CA ALA A 202 1.73 1.94 6.14
C ALA A 202 1.00 3.28 5.96
N GLY A 203 -0.26 3.24 5.54
CA GLY A 203 -1.14 4.41 5.43
C GLY A 203 -2.44 4.26 6.24
N PRO A 204 -3.22 5.34 6.41
CA PRO A 204 -4.46 5.31 7.18
C PRO A 204 -5.54 4.41 6.58
N ARG A 205 -5.40 4.06 5.28
CA ARG A 205 -6.34 3.24 4.51
C ARG A 205 -5.69 1.94 3.98
N GLY A 206 -4.60 1.52 4.61
CA GLY A 206 -3.75 0.40 4.18
C GLY A 206 -2.45 0.86 3.52
N PRO A 207 -1.69 -0.07 2.89
CA PRO A 207 -0.37 0.22 2.33
C PRO A 207 -0.42 1.36 1.30
N VAL A 208 0.51 2.31 1.43
CA VAL A 208 0.69 3.40 0.47
C VAL A 208 1.62 2.93 -0.64
N CYS A 209 1.19 3.05 -1.88
CA CYS A 209 1.96 2.66 -3.06
C CYS A 209 2.31 3.87 -3.93
N ALA A 210 3.46 3.80 -4.59
CA ALA A 210 3.85 4.62 -5.72
C ALA A 210 3.86 3.76 -6.97
N ASP A 211 3.04 4.10 -7.97
CA ASP A 211 3.02 3.42 -9.27
C ASP A 211 3.72 4.28 -10.32
N LEU A 212 4.96 3.92 -10.69
CA LEU A 212 5.76 4.73 -11.61
C LEU A 212 5.28 4.62 -13.07
N ALA A 213 4.46 3.63 -13.42
CA ALA A 213 3.90 3.53 -14.77
C ALA A 213 2.60 4.34 -14.87
N ALA A 214 1.72 4.23 -13.86
CA ALA A 214 0.40 4.85 -13.92
C ALA A 214 0.37 6.32 -13.43
N GLN A 215 1.22 6.69 -12.47
CA GLN A 215 1.20 8.01 -11.82
C GLN A 215 2.36 8.91 -12.27
N GLY A 216 3.13 8.43 -13.23
CA GLY A 216 4.25 9.12 -13.86
C GLY A 216 5.62 8.57 -13.43
N PRO A 217 6.62 8.72 -14.31
CA PRO A 217 7.79 7.86 -14.38
C PRO A 217 8.80 8.04 -13.24
N HIS A 218 8.66 9.10 -12.44
CA HIS A 218 9.72 9.52 -11.53
C HIS A 218 9.18 9.82 -10.13
N LEU A 219 9.88 9.27 -9.13
CA LEU A 219 9.62 9.45 -7.72
C LEU A 219 10.78 10.24 -7.08
N LEU A 220 10.46 11.37 -6.47
CA LEU A 220 11.42 12.16 -5.70
C LEU A 220 11.14 12.02 -4.20
N ILE A 221 12.17 11.71 -3.41
CA ILE A 221 12.10 11.56 -1.96
C ILE A 221 12.89 12.70 -1.32
N GLU A 222 12.18 13.64 -0.72
CA GLU A 222 12.72 14.85 -0.10
C GLU A 222 12.69 14.69 1.43
N GLY A 223 13.73 15.16 2.12
CA GLY A 223 13.73 15.18 3.58
C GLY A 223 15.07 15.63 4.17
N PRO A 224 15.12 16.12 5.41
CA PRO A 224 16.36 16.50 6.07
C PRO A 224 17.22 15.27 6.43
N PRO A 225 18.49 15.45 6.80
CA PRO A 225 19.31 14.37 7.35
C PRO A 225 18.61 13.63 8.50
N GLY A 226 18.74 12.30 8.54
CA GLY A 226 18.11 11.46 9.57
C GLY A 226 16.62 11.16 9.38
N SER A 227 15.94 11.78 8.39
CA SER A 227 14.51 11.53 8.11
C SER A 227 14.17 10.13 7.58
N GLY A 228 15.17 9.32 7.21
CA GLY A 228 14.98 7.96 6.72
C GLY A 228 15.00 7.81 5.19
N ARG A 229 15.41 8.83 4.41
CA ARG A 229 15.44 8.79 2.93
C ARG A 229 16.10 7.52 2.36
N THR A 230 17.33 7.20 2.79
CA THR A 230 18.06 6.01 2.31
C THR A 230 17.34 4.73 2.68
N GLU A 231 16.71 4.66 3.86
CA GLU A 231 15.92 3.49 4.25
C GLU A 231 14.67 3.33 3.39
N LEU A 232 14.00 4.44 3.05
CA LEU A 232 12.86 4.41 2.14
C LEU A 232 13.28 4.03 0.71
N LEU A 233 14.45 4.48 0.23
CA LEU A 233 15.00 4.02 -1.06
C LEU A 233 15.24 2.51 -1.08
N ARG A 234 15.85 1.96 -0.01
CA ARG A 234 16.03 0.51 0.15
C ARG A 234 14.69 -0.22 0.15
N ALA A 235 13.68 0.36 0.80
CA ALA A 235 12.34 -0.19 0.82
C ALA A 235 11.67 -0.17 -0.57
N VAL A 236 11.86 0.89 -1.35
CA VAL A 236 11.42 0.95 -2.75
C VAL A 236 12.11 -0.13 -3.59
N VAL A 237 13.43 -0.30 -3.48
CA VAL A 237 14.16 -1.37 -4.19
C VAL A 237 13.63 -2.75 -3.83
N ALA A 238 13.50 -3.03 -2.54
CA ALA A 238 12.94 -4.28 -2.03
C ALA A 238 11.51 -4.54 -2.52
N SER A 239 10.66 -3.51 -2.50
CA SER A 239 9.28 -3.63 -2.95
C SER A 239 9.18 -3.87 -4.46
N LEU A 240 9.99 -3.20 -5.27
CA LEU A 240 10.00 -3.38 -6.72
C LEU A 240 10.48 -4.80 -7.08
N ALA A 241 11.54 -5.26 -6.43
CA ALA A 241 12.07 -6.61 -6.61
C ALA A 241 11.06 -7.70 -6.18
N ALA A 242 10.27 -7.45 -5.14
CA ALA A 242 9.19 -8.35 -4.71
C ALA A 242 7.97 -8.32 -5.65
N ALA A 243 7.79 -7.26 -6.44
CA ALA A 243 6.64 -7.07 -7.32
C ALA A 243 6.84 -7.65 -8.72
N GLU A 244 8.08 -7.73 -9.21
CA GLU A 244 8.38 -8.14 -10.59
C GLU A 244 9.60 -9.06 -10.65
N ARG A 245 9.74 -9.89 -11.69
CA ARG A 245 10.86 -10.81 -11.90
C ARG A 245 12.13 -10.08 -12.38
N PRO A 246 13.34 -10.62 -12.09
CA PRO A 246 14.60 -10.00 -12.50
C PRO A 246 14.92 -10.07 -14.00
N ASP A 247 14.13 -10.82 -14.79
CA ASP A 247 14.18 -10.81 -16.27
C ASP A 247 13.28 -9.74 -16.90
N ARG A 248 12.37 -9.15 -16.11
CA ARG A 248 11.42 -8.11 -16.52
C ARG A 248 11.74 -6.74 -15.92
N LEU A 249 12.55 -6.69 -14.86
CA LEU A 249 12.94 -5.48 -14.16
C LEU A 249 14.43 -5.49 -13.81
N GLY A 250 15.16 -4.50 -14.31
CA GLY A 250 16.53 -4.18 -13.89
C GLY A 250 16.57 -2.93 -13.00
N ILE A 251 17.46 -2.93 -12.01
CA ILE A 251 17.65 -1.82 -11.07
C ILE A 251 19.12 -1.38 -11.09
N VAL A 252 19.34 -0.09 -11.20
CA VAL A 252 20.66 0.55 -11.13
C VAL A 252 20.71 1.41 -9.88
N LEU A 253 21.76 1.28 -9.08
CA LEU A 253 21.95 2.04 -7.85
C LEU A 253 23.09 3.05 -8.03
N VAL A 254 22.84 4.31 -7.69
CA VAL A 254 23.84 5.38 -7.65
C VAL A 254 23.86 5.98 -6.25
N ASP A 255 24.95 5.80 -5.53
CA ASP A 255 25.12 6.28 -4.16
C ASP A 255 25.96 7.56 -4.13
N GLY A 256 25.32 8.68 -3.78
CA GLY A 256 25.96 9.98 -3.60
C GLY A 256 26.80 10.08 -2.32
N ARG A 257 26.49 9.28 -1.29
CA ARG A 257 27.11 9.35 0.06
C ARG A 257 28.25 8.37 0.21
N GLY A 258 29.45 8.80 -0.16
CA GLY A 258 30.69 8.04 0.09
C GLY A 258 31.93 8.92 0.25
N GLY A 259 31.74 10.22 0.52
CA GLY A 259 32.84 11.19 0.53
C GLY A 259 33.60 11.12 1.85
N PRO A 260 34.94 11.25 1.85
CA PRO A 260 35.78 11.16 3.04
C PRO A 260 35.60 12.32 4.04
N GLY A 261 34.44 12.99 4.07
CA GLY A 261 34.13 14.11 4.96
C GLY A 261 32.67 14.20 5.43
N ALA A 262 31.82 13.21 5.12
CA ALA A 262 30.47 13.15 5.70
C ALA A 262 30.56 12.58 7.13
N GLY A 263 30.76 13.46 8.11
CA GLY A 263 30.79 13.10 9.52
C GLY A 263 29.47 12.47 9.99
N GLY A 264 29.60 11.35 10.72
CA GLY A 264 28.53 10.81 11.56
C GLY A 264 27.69 9.69 10.93
N GLY A 265 28.25 8.48 10.87
CA GLY A 265 27.51 7.24 10.67
C GLY A 265 27.96 6.46 9.45
N SER A 266 28.77 5.43 9.67
CA SER A 266 29.10 4.37 8.70
C SER A 266 27.85 3.56 8.32
N GLY A 267 26.89 4.18 7.64
CA GLY A 267 25.76 3.50 7.04
C GLY A 267 26.19 2.92 5.69
N GLU A 268 25.94 1.65 5.45
CA GLU A 268 26.26 0.95 4.19
C GLU A 268 25.46 1.45 2.96
N GLY A 269 24.83 2.62 3.03
CA GLY A 269 24.19 3.30 1.89
C GLY A 269 23.25 2.40 1.10
N LEU A 270 23.29 2.47 -0.23
CA LEU A 270 22.57 1.54 -1.10
C LEU A 270 23.30 0.21 -1.32
N ARG A 271 24.53 0.04 -0.80
CA ARG A 271 25.29 -1.23 -0.94
C ARG A 271 24.55 -2.43 -0.39
N LEU A 272 23.73 -2.24 0.64
CA LEU A 272 22.90 -3.30 1.21
C LEU A 272 21.92 -3.93 0.22
N CYS A 273 21.59 -3.24 -0.88
CA CYS A 273 20.70 -3.76 -1.90
C CYS A 273 21.44 -4.53 -3.00
N THR A 274 22.78 -4.63 -3.00
CA THR A 274 23.51 -5.32 -4.09
C THR A 274 23.28 -6.82 -4.12
N ASP A 275 22.81 -7.42 -3.03
CA ASP A 275 22.45 -8.84 -2.97
C ASP A 275 21.08 -9.12 -3.61
N VAL A 276 20.31 -8.09 -3.98
CA VAL A 276 19.03 -8.23 -4.67
C VAL A 276 19.30 -8.58 -6.15
N PRO A 277 18.74 -9.69 -6.69
CA PRO A 277 19.08 -10.17 -8.04
C PRO A 277 18.68 -9.23 -9.18
N HIS A 278 17.78 -8.26 -8.92
CA HIS A 278 17.39 -7.21 -9.87
C HIS A 278 18.43 -6.11 -10.00
N VAL A 279 19.33 -5.96 -9.03
CA VAL A 279 20.35 -4.91 -9.02
C VAL A 279 21.49 -5.33 -9.94
N THR A 280 21.57 -4.68 -11.11
CA THR A 280 22.55 -5.02 -12.16
C THR A 280 23.81 -4.18 -12.09
N THR A 281 23.71 -2.98 -11.50
CA THR A 281 24.81 -2.01 -11.47
C THR A 281 24.74 -1.20 -10.17
N TYR A 282 25.88 -1.09 -9.47
CA TYR A 282 26.04 -0.24 -8.29
C TYR A 282 27.20 0.73 -8.51
N LEU A 283 26.95 2.01 -8.30
CA LEU A 283 27.89 3.09 -8.51
C LEU A 283 28.02 3.94 -7.25
N THR A 284 29.26 4.31 -6.95
CA THR A 284 29.53 5.34 -5.93
C THR A 284 29.93 6.62 -6.62
N ALA A 285 29.50 7.77 -6.09
CA ALA A 285 29.89 9.06 -6.62
C ALA A 285 31.41 9.36 -6.49
N HIS A 286 32.18 8.47 -5.86
CA HIS A 286 33.61 8.62 -5.59
C HIS A 286 34.49 8.04 -6.69
N ASP A 287 33.90 7.28 -7.63
CA ASP A 287 34.59 6.71 -8.77
C ASP A 287 34.22 7.46 -10.07
N PRO A 288 34.99 8.51 -10.44
CA PRO A 288 34.67 9.33 -11.60
C PRO A 288 34.83 8.58 -12.94
N VAL A 289 35.59 7.49 -12.99
CA VAL A 289 35.77 6.69 -14.22
C VAL A 289 34.50 5.88 -14.44
N ARG A 290 34.08 5.11 -13.43
CA ARG A 290 32.83 4.32 -13.50
C ARG A 290 31.60 5.21 -13.72
N MET A 291 31.56 6.39 -13.13
CA MET A 291 30.48 7.36 -13.38
C MET A 291 30.40 7.78 -14.85
N ARG A 292 31.54 8.00 -15.52
CA ARG A 292 31.56 8.37 -16.94
C ARG A 292 31.16 7.21 -17.84
N GLU A 293 31.71 6.02 -17.59
CA GLU A 293 31.34 4.79 -18.30
C GLU A 293 29.84 4.52 -18.18
N PHE A 294 29.31 4.62 -16.96
CA PHE A 294 27.87 4.50 -16.73
C PHE A 294 27.05 5.53 -17.51
N ALA A 295 27.45 6.80 -17.48
CA ALA A 295 26.72 7.84 -18.21
C ALA A 295 26.69 7.57 -19.72
N GLN A 296 27.79 7.04 -20.28
CA GLN A 296 27.87 6.63 -21.69
C GLN A 296 26.96 5.42 -21.96
N SER A 297 27.03 4.39 -21.13
CA SER A 297 26.20 3.19 -21.26
C SER A 297 24.71 3.47 -21.10
N LEU A 298 24.32 4.27 -20.12
CA LEU A 298 22.93 4.68 -19.92
C LEU A 298 22.42 5.47 -21.14
N SER A 299 23.23 6.40 -21.67
CA SER A 299 22.86 7.15 -22.88
C SER A 299 22.73 6.24 -24.10
N ALA A 300 23.62 5.27 -24.26
CA ALA A 300 23.57 4.27 -25.32
C ALA A 300 22.34 3.35 -25.19
N GLU A 301 21.98 2.96 -23.96
CA GLU A 301 20.80 2.15 -23.69
C GLU A 301 19.51 2.91 -24.00
N LEU A 302 19.41 4.19 -23.61
CA LEU A 302 18.27 5.04 -23.98
C LEU A 302 18.13 5.16 -25.50
N LYS A 303 19.25 5.36 -26.21
CA LYS A 303 19.26 5.41 -27.69
C LYS A 303 18.83 4.08 -28.30
N ARG A 304 19.36 2.95 -27.82
CA ARG A 304 18.99 1.60 -28.27
C ARG A 304 17.49 1.35 -28.08
N ARG A 305 16.94 1.74 -26.92
CA ARG A 305 15.50 1.63 -26.65
C ARG A 305 14.68 2.51 -27.59
N ALA A 306 15.09 3.75 -27.83
CA ALA A 306 14.40 4.65 -28.75
C ALA A 306 14.38 4.11 -30.18
N GLU A 307 15.48 3.53 -30.66
CA GLU A 307 15.55 2.87 -31.97
C GLU A 307 14.65 1.62 -32.04
N LEU A 308 14.57 0.84 -30.95
CA LEU A 308 13.76 -0.39 -30.88
C LEU A 308 12.25 -0.12 -30.77
N LEU A 309 11.86 0.92 -30.02
CA LEU A 309 10.47 1.33 -29.81
C LEU A 309 9.93 2.17 -30.99
N GLY A 310 10.81 2.91 -31.68
CA GLY A 310 10.46 3.75 -32.81
C GLY A 310 9.50 4.86 -32.40
N ARG A 311 8.27 4.81 -32.92
CA ARG A 311 7.22 5.81 -32.64
C ARG A 311 6.29 5.39 -31.49
N SER A 312 6.28 4.12 -31.11
CA SER A 312 5.47 3.62 -30.01
C SER A 312 6.12 3.92 -28.68
N ASP A 313 5.31 3.99 -27.63
CA ASP A 313 5.84 3.95 -26.27
C ASP A 313 6.05 2.51 -25.78
N PHE A 314 6.66 2.37 -24.61
CA PHE A 314 6.98 1.08 -24.00
C PHE A 314 5.74 0.20 -23.78
N ALA A 315 4.62 0.77 -23.33
CA ALA A 315 3.41 0.01 -23.03
C ALA A 315 2.72 -0.48 -24.32
N GLU A 316 2.60 0.39 -25.32
CA GLU A 316 2.09 0.06 -26.65
C GLU A 316 2.94 -1.00 -27.33
N TRP A 317 4.27 -0.92 -27.23
CA TRP A 317 5.18 -1.88 -27.83
C TRP A 317 5.00 -3.29 -27.25
N HIS A 318 4.86 -3.41 -25.92
CA HIS A 318 4.58 -4.70 -25.27
C HIS A 318 3.19 -5.24 -25.63
N THR A 319 2.19 -4.36 -25.70
CA THR A 319 0.83 -4.72 -26.11
C THR A 319 0.81 -5.28 -27.53
N GLY A 320 1.49 -4.62 -28.48
CA GLY A 320 1.58 -5.07 -29.87
C GLY A 320 2.33 -6.41 -30.02
N ARG A 321 3.36 -6.65 -29.20
CA ARG A 321 4.08 -7.94 -29.18
C ARG A 321 3.23 -9.08 -28.66
N GLU A 322 2.49 -8.86 -27.57
CA GLU A 322 1.63 -9.89 -26.98
C GLU A 322 0.54 -10.32 -27.97
N LEU A 323 -0.12 -9.35 -28.62
CA LEU A 323 -1.10 -9.61 -29.67
C LEU A 323 -0.49 -10.37 -30.85
N SER A 324 0.69 -9.97 -31.31
CA SER A 324 1.42 -10.66 -32.38
C SER A 324 1.77 -12.10 -32.00
N GLY A 325 2.21 -12.33 -30.76
CA GLY A 325 2.49 -13.65 -30.21
C GLY A 325 1.26 -14.56 -30.21
N ARG A 326 0.10 -14.04 -29.74
CA ARG A 326 -1.18 -14.76 -29.74
C ARG A 326 -1.66 -15.09 -31.16
N MET A 327 -1.53 -14.17 -32.11
CA MET A 327 -1.88 -14.41 -33.52
C MET A 327 -1.00 -15.46 -34.18
N VAL A 328 0.29 -15.53 -33.83
CA VAL A 328 1.20 -16.59 -34.31
C VAL A 328 0.82 -17.94 -33.68
N ALA A 329 0.53 -17.98 -32.37
CA ALA A 329 0.09 -19.20 -31.70
C ALA A 329 -1.22 -19.76 -32.29
N GLN A 330 -2.22 -18.90 -32.54
CA GLN A 330 -3.49 -19.30 -33.18
C GLN A 330 -3.31 -19.80 -34.62
N ARG A 331 -2.46 -19.16 -35.43
CA ARG A 331 -2.12 -19.66 -36.78
C ARG A 331 -1.40 -21.00 -36.75
N THR A 332 -0.55 -21.22 -35.74
CA THR A 332 0.17 -22.50 -35.59
C THR A 332 -0.77 -23.62 -35.10
N ALA A 333 -1.74 -23.29 -34.24
CA ALA A 333 -2.76 -24.22 -33.77
C ALA A 333 -3.75 -24.61 -34.88
N THR A 334 -4.18 -23.65 -35.72
CA THR A 334 -5.04 -23.92 -36.89
C THR A 334 -4.32 -24.73 -37.97
N ALA A 335 -3.02 -24.47 -38.20
CA ALA A 335 -2.21 -25.30 -39.11
C ALA A 335 -1.97 -26.73 -38.60
N ARG A 336 -1.96 -26.96 -37.28
CA ARG A 336 -1.88 -28.31 -36.67
C ARG A 336 -3.24 -29.01 -36.62
N GLY A 337 -4.34 -28.27 -36.48
CA GLY A 337 -5.70 -28.80 -36.51
C GLY A 337 -6.16 -29.26 -37.90
N GLY A 338 -5.59 -28.69 -38.99
CA GLY A 338 -5.86 -29.11 -40.36
C GLY A 338 -5.16 -30.40 -40.79
N ALA A 339 -4.22 -30.94 -40.00
CA ALA A 339 -3.45 -32.15 -40.35
C ALA A 339 -3.99 -33.44 -39.70
N GLN A 340 -5.14 -33.40 -39.04
CA GLN A 340 -5.75 -34.55 -38.35
C GLN A 340 -7.18 -34.89 -38.79
N ALA A 341 -7.64 -34.32 -39.90
CA ALA A 341 -8.94 -34.63 -40.49
C ALA A 341 -8.78 -35.02 -41.96
N GLU A 342 -8.13 -36.15 -42.25
CA GLU A 342 -8.36 -36.93 -43.48
C GLU A 342 -7.73 -38.33 -43.35
N ALA A 343 -8.46 -39.23 -42.71
CA ALA A 343 -8.29 -40.67 -42.85
C ALA A 343 -9.68 -41.32 -42.77
N GLY A 344 -10.38 -41.37 -43.91
CA GLY A 344 -11.68 -42.04 -44.08
C GLY A 344 -12.05 -42.10 -45.55
N ALA A 345 -12.07 -43.31 -46.11
CA ALA A 345 -12.11 -43.64 -47.54
C ALA A 345 -13.47 -43.38 -48.25
N GLY A 346 -13.44 -43.19 -49.58
CA GLY A 346 -14.62 -43.36 -50.44
C GLY A 346 -14.62 -42.73 -51.85
N THR A 347 -13.94 -43.38 -52.81
CA THR A 347 -14.29 -43.56 -54.26
C THR A 347 -14.76 -42.41 -55.19
N ALA A 348 -14.01 -42.31 -56.31
CA ALA A 348 -14.41 -42.24 -57.73
C ALA A 348 -14.45 -40.90 -58.52
N ALA A 349 -13.59 -40.90 -59.56
CA ALA A 349 -13.72 -40.37 -60.92
C ALA A 349 -13.61 -38.85 -61.21
N GLY A 350 -12.72 -38.51 -62.15
CA GLY A 350 -12.84 -37.28 -62.96
C GLY A 350 -11.53 -36.61 -63.39
N ALA A 351 -10.98 -37.06 -64.51
CA ALA A 351 -10.08 -36.41 -65.49
C ALA A 351 -9.54 -34.98 -65.25
N GLY A 352 -8.25 -34.78 -65.55
CA GLY A 352 -7.68 -33.44 -65.78
C GLY A 352 -6.16 -33.39 -65.79
N ASP A 353 -5.56 -34.06 -66.76
CA ASP A 353 -4.16 -33.97 -67.19
C ASP A 353 -3.66 -32.53 -67.39
N LEU A 354 -2.41 -32.24 -67.00
CA LEU A 354 -1.48 -31.34 -67.68
C LEU A 354 -0.07 -31.46 -67.07
N ASP A 355 0.73 -32.29 -67.74
CA ASP A 355 2.17 -32.49 -67.58
C ASP A 355 3.01 -31.20 -67.74
N SER A 356 4.09 -31.09 -66.94
CA SER A 356 5.36 -30.44 -67.35
C SER A 356 6.52 -30.77 -66.38
N PRO A 357 7.77 -30.89 -66.88
CA PRO A 357 8.72 -31.93 -66.47
C PRO A 357 9.65 -31.53 -65.29
N PRO A 358 10.37 -32.49 -64.67
CA PRO A 358 11.31 -32.20 -63.60
C PRO A 358 12.58 -31.55 -64.18
N SER A 359 12.65 -30.22 -64.10
CA SER A 359 13.90 -29.51 -64.37
C SER A 359 14.85 -29.68 -63.18
N SER A 360 15.80 -30.59 -63.34
CA SER A 360 17.01 -30.72 -62.55
C SER A 360 17.85 -29.44 -62.67
N THR A 361 17.66 -28.49 -61.77
CA THR A 361 18.73 -27.58 -61.37
C THR A 361 18.74 -27.48 -59.85
N MET A 362 19.80 -28.05 -59.28
CA MET A 362 20.15 -27.95 -57.88
C MET A 362 20.47 -26.48 -57.58
N ARG A 363 19.45 -25.66 -57.32
CA ARG A 363 19.66 -24.37 -56.66
C ARG A 363 20.00 -24.68 -55.21
N LEU A 364 21.29 -24.65 -54.92
CA LEU A 364 21.83 -24.42 -53.58
C LEU A 364 21.27 -23.08 -53.09
N ARG A 365 20.04 -23.11 -52.57
CA ARG A 365 19.62 -22.12 -51.59
C ARG A 365 20.58 -22.32 -50.42
N PRO A 366 21.25 -21.27 -49.92
CA PRO A 366 21.88 -21.37 -48.62
C PRO A 366 20.77 -21.87 -47.71
N ARG A 367 21.05 -22.95 -47.00
CA ARG A 367 20.23 -23.40 -45.88
C ARG A 367 20.30 -22.24 -44.88
N ALA A 368 19.47 -21.22 -45.09
CA ALA A 368 19.16 -20.22 -44.11
C ALA A 368 18.71 -21.07 -42.94
N ALA A 369 19.58 -21.13 -41.95
CA ALA A 369 19.28 -21.78 -40.70
C ALA A 369 17.86 -21.33 -40.38
N ARG A 370 16.93 -22.29 -40.32
CA ARG A 370 15.77 -22.13 -39.45
C ARG A 370 16.38 -21.98 -38.06
N ARG A 371 16.94 -20.81 -37.77
CA ARG A 371 16.92 -20.24 -36.45
C ARG A 371 15.44 -20.26 -36.17
N GLN A 372 15.01 -21.26 -35.40
CA GLN A 372 13.88 -21.10 -34.51
C GLN A 372 14.03 -19.67 -34.02
N THR A 373 13.10 -18.82 -34.44
CA THR A 373 13.10 -17.42 -34.05
C THR A 373 12.75 -17.48 -32.57
N GLU A 374 13.74 -17.76 -31.72
CA GLU A 374 13.65 -17.50 -30.30
C GLU A 374 13.18 -16.06 -30.23
N ALA A 375 11.94 -15.89 -29.78
CA ALA A 375 11.35 -14.59 -29.63
C ALA A 375 12.33 -13.80 -28.77
N ALA A 376 12.94 -12.75 -29.34
CA ALA A 376 13.91 -11.94 -28.61
C ALA A 376 13.27 -11.55 -27.26
N PRO A 377 13.99 -11.73 -26.13
CA PRO A 377 13.41 -11.59 -24.82
C PRO A 377 12.72 -10.23 -24.69
N PRO A 378 11.55 -10.17 -24.03
CA PRO A 378 10.79 -8.93 -23.88
C PRO A 378 11.67 -7.86 -23.22
N LEU A 379 11.59 -6.62 -23.72
CA LEU A 379 12.42 -5.52 -23.22
C LEU A 379 12.06 -5.23 -21.75
N PRO A 380 13.00 -5.39 -20.78
CA PRO A 380 12.70 -5.18 -19.38
C PRO A 380 12.58 -3.69 -19.03
N ARG A 381 11.81 -3.38 -17.98
CA ARG A 381 11.86 -2.07 -17.35
C ARG A 381 13.21 -1.85 -16.67
N LEU A 382 13.63 -0.60 -16.63
CA LEU A 382 14.85 -0.19 -15.92
C LEU A 382 14.49 0.88 -14.89
N VAL A 383 14.94 0.73 -13.66
CA VAL A 383 14.77 1.74 -12.61
C VAL A 383 16.14 2.22 -12.14
N VAL A 384 16.42 3.50 -12.31
CA VAL A 384 17.63 4.14 -11.79
C VAL A 384 17.30 4.74 -10.43
N VAL A 385 17.98 4.26 -9.39
CA VAL A 385 17.81 4.68 -8.00
C VAL A 385 19.02 5.51 -7.58
N VAL A 386 18.82 6.77 -7.23
CA VAL A 386 19.88 7.70 -6.87
C VAL A 386 19.71 8.12 -5.41
N ASP A 387 20.63 7.71 -4.53
CA ASP A 387 20.72 8.29 -3.19
C ASP A 387 21.54 9.58 -3.24
N ASP A 388 21.06 10.60 -2.53
CA ASP A 388 21.70 11.90 -2.40
C ASP A 388 22.03 12.58 -3.74
N LEU A 389 20.99 12.85 -4.55
CA LEU A 389 21.08 13.55 -5.83
C LEU A 389 21.86 14.88 -5.74
N ASP A 390 21.82 15.52 -4.57
CA ASP A 390 22.55 16.75 -4.24
C ASP A 390 24.06 16.61 -4.47
N ALA A 391 24.61 15.42 -4.23
CA ALA A 391 26.03 15.10 -4.42
C ALA A 391 26.46 15.06 -5.91
N LEU A 392 25.50 14.99 -6.84
CA LEU A 392 25.74 15.05 -8.28
C LEU A 392 25.70 16.48 -8.84
N VAL A 393 25.10 17.42 -8.11
CA VAL A 393 25.01 18.85 -8.49
C VAL A 393 25.93 19.76 -7.67
N SER A 394 26.52 19.24 -6.59
CA SER A 394 27.44 19.97 -5.72
C SER A 394 28.78 19.24 -5.56
N PRO A 395 29.93 19.86 -5.89
CA PRO A 395 30.09 21.22 -6.41
C PRO A 395 29.53 21.38 -7.82
N ALA A 396 29.32 22.63 -8.26
CA ALA A 396 28.64 22.94 -9.51
C ALA A 396 29.27 22.22 -10.72
N LEU A 397 28.43 21.88 -11.70
CA LEU A 397 28.83 21.30 -12.98
C LEU A 397 30.00 22.10 -13.59
N GLY A 398 31.13 21.44 -13.87
CA GLY A 398 32.32 22.07 -14.44
C GLY A 398 33.38 22.55 -13.44
N SER A 399 33.13 22.44 -12.13
CA SER A 399 34.18 22.66 -11.12
C SER A 399 35.28 21.58 -11.19
N THR A 400 36.54 21.97 -10.92
CA THR A 400 37.73 21.11 -11.01
C THR A 400 37.75 19.93 -10.03
N GLY A 401 36.73 19.78 -9.18
CA GLY A 401 36.64 18.74 -8.15
C GLY A 401 35.83 17.49 -8.52
N ARG A 402 34.95 17.51 -9.55
CA ARG A 402 34.11 16.33 -9.89
C ARG A 402 33.53 16.33 -11.32
N PRO A 403 34.37 16.32 -12.38
CA PRO A 403 33.90 16.40 -13.77
C PRO A 403 32.98 15.26 -14.22
N ALA A 404 33.02 14.10 -13.56
CA ALA A 404 32.19 12.94 -13.90
C ALA A 404 30.71 13.08 -13.48
N ALA A 405 30.43 13.86 -12.43
CA ALA A 405 29.07 14.06 -11.93
C ALA A 405 28.16 14.72 -12.97
N GLY A 406 28.71 15.60 -13.82
CA GLY A 406 27.93 16.26 -14.87
C GLY A 406 27.51 15.38 -16.03
N SER A 407 28.32 14.38 -16.42
CA SER A 407 27.90 13.42 -17.43
C SER A 407 26.76 12.53 -16.92
N VAL A 408 26.85 12.08 -15.66
CA VAL A 408 25.77 11.32 -15.02
C VAL A 408 24.50 12.16 -14.93
N MET A 409 24.60 13.40 -14.44
CA MET A 409 23.46 14.31 -14.32
C MET A 409 22.77 14.51 -15.68
N ARG A 410 23.52 14.75 -16.76
CA ARG A 410 22.94 14.85 -18.12
C ARG A 410 22.23 13.58 -18.58
N ALA A 411 22.78 12.41 -18.28
CA ALA A 411 22.12 11.15 -18.58
C ALA A 411 20.82 10.98 -17.76
N LEU A 412 20.82 11.37 -16.48
CA LEU A 412 19.62 11.38 -15.64
C LEU A 412 18.58 12.39 -16.12
N GLU A 413 18.97 13.55 -16.65
CA GLU A 413 18.03 14.47 -17.29
C GLU A 413 17.41 13.88 -18.56
N ALA A 414 18.16 13.10 -19.34
CA ALA A 414 17.62 12.39 -20.49
C ALA A 414 16.61 11.31 -20.05
N VAL A 415 16.90 10.57 -18.97
CA VAL A 415 15.92 9.68 -18.33
C VAL A 415 14.70 10.46 -17.87
N ALA A 416 14.88 11.63 -17.25
CA ALA A 416 13.77 12.46 -16.79
C ALA A 416 12.84 12.91 -17.94
N ARG A 417 13.41 13.18 -19.12
CA ARG A 417 12.67 13.69 -20.28
C ARG A 417 11.99 12.59 -21.10
N GLU A 418 12.67 11.45 -21.29
CA GLU A 418 12.27 10.43 -22.25
C GLU A 418 12.02 9.05 -21.61
N GLY A 419 12.33 8.89 -20.34
CA GLY A 419 12.34 7.61 -19.66
C GLY A 419 10.99 6.89 -19.67
N GLU A 420 9.89 7.60 -19.47
CA GLU A 420 8.53 7.04 -19.52
C GLU A 420 8.28 6.27 -20.83
N ARG A 421 8.51 6.94 -21.97
CA ARG A 421 8.35 6.36 -23.31
C ARG A 421 9.25 5.15 -23.51
N LEU A 422 10.42 5.14 -22.87
CA LEU A 422 11.46 4.10 -23.01
C LEU A 422 11.37 2.98 -21.95
N GLY A 423 10.42 3.04 -21.02
CA GLY A 423 10.32 2.11 -19.89
C GLY A 423 11.50 2.22 -18.91
N VAL A 424 12.07 3.41 -18.77
CA VAL A 424 13.14 3.77 -17.83
C VAL A 424 12.62 4.76 -16.80
N HIS A 425 12.67 4.39 -15.54
CA HIS A 425 12.13 5.16 -14.42
C HIS A 425 13.26 5.67 -13.51
N LEU A 426 12.98 6.74 -12.77
CA LEU A 426 13.95 7.40 -11.90
C LEU A 426 13.37 7.51 -10.49
N VAL A 427 14.10 7.02 -9.50
CA VAL A 427 13.79 7.20 -8.09
C VAL A 427 14.97 7.91 -7.46
N ALA A 428 14.78 9.12 -6.95
CA ALA A 428 15.89 9.92 -6.42
C ALA A 428 15.58 10.42 -5.01
N ALA A 429 16.59 10.42 -4.13
CA ALA A 429 16.51 11.09 -2.83
C ALA A 429 17.34 12.38 -2.82
N THR A 430 16.82 13.42 -2.18
CA THR A 430 17.44 14.74 -2.08
C THR A 430 17.14 15.39 -0.72
N GLY A 431 18.04 16.24 -0.26
CA GLY A 431 17.81 17.12 0.88
C GLY A 431 17.20 18.45 0.45
N PRO A 432 17.10 19.39 1.40
CA PRO A 432 16.78 20.77 1.06
C PRO A 432 17.94 21.39 0.26
N CYS A 433 17.92 21.23 -1.06
CA CYS A 433 18.93 21.77 -1.97
C CYS A 433 18.27 22.55 -3.13
N ALA A 434 18.46 23.87 -3.16
CA ALA A 434 17.88 24.73 -4.20
C ALA A 434 18.35 24.35 -5.61
N ARG A 435 19.62 23.98 -5.78
CA ARG A 435 20.15 23.56 -7.09
C ARG A 435 19.49 22.28 -7.59
N THR A 436 19.27 21.31 -6.71
CA THR A 436 18.60 20.06 -7.08
C THR A 436 17.16 20.32 -7.51
N ALA A 437 16.46 21.24 -6.86
CA ALA A 437 15.10 21.65 -7.24
C ALA A 437 15.01 22.23 -8.67
N GLU A 438 16.10 22.79 -9.19
CA GLU A 438 16.20 23.32 -10.56
C GLU A 438 16.59 22.26 -11.61
N THR A 439 16.77 21.00 -11.24
CA THR A 439 17.12 19.93 -12.18
C THR A 439 15.88 19.32 -12.84
N GLU A 440 16.03 18.72 -14.03
CA GLU A 440 14.92 18.01 -14.69
C GLU A 440 14.36 16.83 -13.88
N PRO A 441 15.19 15.96 -13.24
CA PRO A 441 14.69 14.94 -12.33
C PRO A 441 13.75 15.48 -11.25
N ALA A 442 14.07 16.63 -10.66
CA ALA A 442 13.20 17.23 -9.67
C ALA A 442 11.93 17.80 -10.34
N ARG A 443 12.05 18.62 -11.39
CA ARG A 443 10.90 19.26 -12.05
C ARG A 443 9.90 18.26 -12.63
N ARG A 444 10.36 17.11 -13.12
CA ARG A 444 9.52 16.08 -13.77
C ARG A 444 9.03 14.98 -12.84
N ALA A 445 9.42 14.99 -11.56
CA ALA A 445 8.90 14.05 -10.57
C ALA A 445 7.42 14.36 -10.26
N THR A 446 6.54 13.51 -10.78
CA THR A 446 5.08 13.56 -10.55
C THR A 446 4.69 12.96 -9.20
N LEU A 447 5.50 12.04 -8.69
CA LEU A 447 5.37 11.47 -7.36
C LEU A 447 6.42 12.09 -6.45
N ARG A 448 5.98 12.69 -5.34
CA ARG A 448 6.85 13.37 -4.38
C ARG A 448 6.57 12.88 -2.99
N VAL A 449 7.59 12.35 -2.34
CA VAL A 449 7.58 12.04 -0.92
C VAL A 449 8.27 13.18 -0.19
N THR A 450 7.60 13.77 0.80
CA THR A 450 8.22 14.69 1.75
C THR A 450 8.26 13.99 3.11
N LEU A 451 9.48 13.72 3.60
CA LEU A 451 9.71 13.11 4.91
C LEU A 451 9.88 14.17 5.98
N ASP A 452 9.30 13.88 7.15
CA ASP A 452 9.37 14.75 8.32
C ASP A 452 10.78 14.74 8.92
N ALA A 453 11.14 15.83 9.59
CA ALA A 453 12.36 15.88 10.36
C ALA A 453 12.29 14.88 11.53
N PRO A 454 13.38 14.15 11.83
CA PRO A 454 13.38 13.27 12.99
C PRO A 454 13.24 14.09 14.28
N ALA A 455 12.22 13.78 15.08
CA ALA A 455 12.03 14.37 16.40
C ALA A 455 12.63 13.46 17.48
N PRO A 456 13.33 14.01 18.50
CA PRO A 456 13.84 13.22 19.60
C PRO A 456 12.74 12.95 20.64
N GLY A 457 12.44 11.68 20.90
CA GLY A 457 11.52 11.28 21.98
C GLY A 457 11.14 9.80 21.90
N PRO A 458 10.73 9.17 23.03
CA PRO A 458 10.32 7.77 23.05
C PRO A 458 8.95 7.52 22.38
N ASP A 459 8.09 8.54 22.36
CA ASP A 459 6.76 8.48 21.75
C ASP A 459 6.75 8.96 20.29
N GLU A 460 7.87 9.52 19.83
CA GLU A 460 8.04 10.00 18.46
C GLU A 460 8.17 8.84 17.48
N PRO A 461 7.60 8.96 16.27
CA PRO A 461 7.66 7.91 15.26
C PRO A 461 9.11 7.71 14.79
N ALA A 462 9.42 6.47 14.40
CA ALA A 462 10.68 6.16 13.77
C ALA A 462 10.85 6.96 12.47
N PRO A 463 12.11 7.25 12.04
CA PRO A 463 12.38 7.85 10.74
C PRO A 463 11.64 7.15 9.60
N GLY A 464 11.18 7.94 8.63
CA GLY A 464 10.35 7.48 7.50
C GLY A 464 8.91 7.98 7.54
N ARG A 465 8.50 8.74 8.55
CA ARG A 465 7.20 9.43 8.53
C ARG A 465 7.20 10.52 7.46
N GLY A 466 6.12 10.62 6.70
CA GLY A 466 5.99 11.64 5.68
C GLY A 466 4.68 11.59 4.92
N ARG A 467 4.67 12.25 3.76
CA ARG A 467 3.50 12.38 2.89
C ARG A 467 3.89 12.08 1.45
N LEU A 468 3.07 11.30 0.75
CA LEU A 468 3.16 11.11 -0.69
C LEU A 468 2.18 12.07 -1.37
N ALA A 469 2.70 12.96 -2.21
CA ALA A 469 1.95 13.81 -3.12
C ALA A 469 2.00 13.22 -4.54
N CYS A 470 0.82 13.11 -5.16
CA CYS A 470 0.64 12.68 -6.55
C CYS A 470 0.35 13.89 -7.46
N ALA A 471 0.55 13.73 -8.77
CA ALA A 471 0.25 14.77 -9.76
C ALA A 471 -1.22 15.24 -9.78
N ASP A 472 -2.14 14.39 -9.31
CA ASP A 472 -3.57 14.71 -9.16
C ASP A 472 -3.87 15.58 -7.91
N GLY A 473 -2.84 16.03 -7.20
CA GLY A 473 -2.96 16.83 -5.97
C GLY A 473 -3.30 16.02 -4.72
N ARG A 474 -3.52 14.69 -4.84
CA ARG A 474 -3.79 13.84 -3.68
C ARG A 474 -2.55 13.75 -2.81
N VAL A 475 -2.72 14.03 -1.52
CA VAL A 475 -1.67 13.88 -0.50
C VAL A 475 -2.08 12.78 0.47
N THR A 476 -1.23 11.77 0.63
CA THR A 476 -1.49 10.64 1.54
C THR A 476 -0.39 10.57 2.60
N PRO A 477 -0.71 10.73 3.90
CA PRO A 477 0.27 10.56 4.96
C PRO A 477 0.60 9.07 5.13
N PHE A 478 1.85 8.75 5.46
CA PHE A 478 2.29 7.37 5.63
C PHE A 478 3.47 7.27 6.60
N GLN A 479 3.68 6.05 7.11
CA GLN A 479 4.91 5.65 7.79
C GLN A 479 5.71 4.74 6.86
N GLY A 480 6.91 5.16 6.47
CA GLY A 480 7.80 4.41 5.59
C GLY A 480 8.15 3.03 6.14
N GLY A 481 8.07 2.02 5.27
CA GLY A 481 8.42 0.64 5.59
C GLY A 481 9.92 0.48 5.78
N ARG A 482 10.32 -0.16 6.87
CA ARG A 482 11.71 -0.50 7.16
C ARG A 482 12.02 -1.90 6.65
N VAL A 483 13.22 -2.08 6.11
CA VAL A 483 13.71 -3.35 5.53
C VAL A 483 15.10 -3.72 6.05
N THR A 484 15.82 -2.78 6.67
CA THR A 484 17.09 -3.06 7.35
C THR A 484 16.92 -3.34 8.84
N GLY A 485 15.67 -3.40 9.32
CA GLY A 485 15.35 -3.92 10.64
C GLY A 485 15.96 -5.31 10.80
N ARG A 486 16.77 -5.50 11.84
CA ARG A 486 17.25 -6.84 12.18
C ARG A 486 16.10 -7.59 12.80
N ILE A 487 15.86 -8.81 12.32
CA ILE A 487 14.99 -9.72 13.06
C ILE A 487 15.77 -10.07 14.32
N PRO A 488 15.31 -9.68 15.51
CA PRO A 488 15.97 -10.14 16.72
C PRO A 488 15.97 -11.68 16.65
N ARG A 489 17.11 -12.34 16.92
CA ARG A 489 17.14 -13.81 17.09
C ARG A 489 16.44 -14.11 18.39
N THR A 490 15.13 -13.96 18.35
CA THR A 490 14.23 -14.39 19.38
C THR A 490 14.02 -15.84 19.06
N ALA A 491 14.32 -16.69 20.04
CA ALA A 491 13.90 -18.08 20.03
C ALA A 491 12.51 -18.15 19.41
N THR A 492 12.36 -18.96 18.35
CA THR A 492 11.09 -19.24 17.67
C THR A 492 9.93 -19.02 18.64
N LEU A 493 9.19 -17.90 18.50
CA LEU A 493 7.95 -17.76 19.23
C LEU A 493 6.99 -18.75 18.57
N ARG A 494 7.07 -20.01 19.03
CA ARG A 494 6.00 -20.96 18.77
C ARG A 494 4.73 -20.29 19.29
N PRO A 495 3.63 -20.30 18.52
CA PRO A 495 2.35 -19.83 19.04
C PRO A 495 2.11 -20.57 20.36
N THR A 496 2.01 -19.79 21.43
CA THR A 496 1.72 -20.33 22.75
C THR A 496 0.22 -20.25 22.90
N VAL A 497 -0.41 -21.42 22.93
CA VAL A 497 -1.80 -21.53 23.32
C VAL A 497 -1.81 -21.40 24.83
N VAL A 498 -2.23 -20.25 25.33
CA VAL A 498 -2.46 -20.05 26.76
C VAL A 498 -3.96 -20.25 26.99
N PRO A 499 -4.37 -21.25 27.78
CA PRO A 499 -5.76 -21.37 28.18
C PRO A 499 -6.15 -20.09 28.93
N LEU A 500 -7.12 -19.39 28.36
CA LEU A 500 -7.61 -18.11 28.87
C LEU A 500 -8.82 -18.39 29.75
N GLU A 501 -8.55 -18.54 31.04
CA GLU A 501 -9.59 -18.70 32.04
C GLU A 501 -10.41 -17.40 32.17
N TRP A 502 -11.71 -17.53 32.39
CA TRP A 502 -12.65 -16.40 32.45
C TRP A 502 -12.22 -15.27 33.40
N HIS A 503 -11.56 -15.62 34.50
CA HIS A 503 -11.09 -14.64 35.49
C HIS A 503 -9.83 -13.87 35.07
N ARG A 504 -9.13 -14.29 34.01
CA ARG A 504 -7.91 -13.66 33.47
C ARG A 504 -8.14 -12.96 32.13
N MET A 505 -9.35 -13.08 31.58
CA MET A 505 -9.75 -12.44 30.34
C MET A 505 -9.71 -10.92 30.53
N GLY A 506 -8.84 -10.21 29.79
CA GLY A 506 -8.61 -8.76 29.94
C GLY A 506 -7.28 -8.39 30.64
N ASP A 507 -6.58 -9.35 31.24
CA ASP A 507 -5.18 -9.16 31.63
C ASP A 507 -4.33 -8.96 30.36
N PRO A 508 -3.34 -8.05 30.36
CA PRO A 508 -2.40 -7.98 29.25
C PRO A 508 -1.73 -9.34 29.08
N PRO A 509 -1.64 -9.89 27.86
CA PRO A 509 -1.00 -11.18 27.64
C PRO A 509 0.42 -11.12 28.21
N ALA A 510 0.79 -12.13 29.00
CA ALA A 510 2.09 -12.18 29.65
C ALA A 510 3.18 -12.02 28.58
N ARG A 511 3.78 -10.83 28.52
CA ARG A 511 4.86 -10.54 27.58
C ARG A 511 6.08 -11.32 28.05
N ARG A 512 6.37 -12.43 27.38
CA ARG A 512 7.62 -13.15 27.64
C ARG A 512 8.76 -12.19 27.28
N PRO A 513 9.70 -11.88 28.20
CA PRO A 513 10.85 -11.08 27.87
C PRO A 513 11.61 -11.82 26.77
N VAL A 514 11.68 -11.15 25.63
CA VAL A 514 12.37 -11.66 24.47
C VAL A 514 13.85 -11.64 24.79
N ARG A 515 14.44 -12.80 25.01
CA ARG A 515 15.89 -12.92 25.12
C ARG A 515 16.46 -12.75 23.71
N GLU A 516 17.10 -11.63 23.46
CA GLU A 516 17.79 -11.36 22.20
C GLU A 516 19.03 -12.25 22.13
N LEU A 517 18.97 -13.38 21.41
CA LEU A 517 20.16 -14.20 21.11
C LEU A 517 20.97 -13.58 19.98
N GLY A 518 21.49 -12.37 20.18
CA GLY A 518 22.31 -11.69 19.19
C GLY A 518 21.59 -11.36 17.87
N ASN A 519 22.36 -10.82 16.93
CA ASN A 519 21.83 -10.15 15.75
C ASN A 519 21.46 -11.15 14.63
N GLY A 520 20.16 -11.25 14.33
CA GLY A 520 19.65 -12.04 13.20
C GLY A 520 19.88 -11.34 11.86
N PRO A 521 19.58 -12.03 10.74
CA PRO A 521 19.59 -11.39 9.43
C PRO A 521 18.58 -10.23 9.38
N THR A 522 18.84 -9.26 8.50
CA THR A 522 17.87 -8.20 8.20
C THR A 522 16.76 -8.74 7.31
N ASP A 523 15.61 -8.06 7.30
CA ASP A 523 14.52 -8.39 6.37
C ASP A 523 14.98 -8.31 4.91
N LEU A 524 15.85 -7.35 4.58
CA LEU A 524 16.44 -7.20 3.26
C LEU A 524 17.29 -8.42 2.87
N ALA A 525 18.12 -8.93 3.78
CA ALA A 525 18.94 -10.12 3.53
C ALA A 525 18.08 -11.38 3.33
N LEU A 526 17.02 -11.54 4.12
CA LEU A 526 16.07 -12.63 3.93
C LEU A 526 15.33 -12.52 2.61
N LEU A 527 14.88 -11.32 2.26
CA LEU A 527 14.20 -11.06 1.00
C LEU A 527 15.12 -11.32 -0.19
N ALA A 528 16.35 -10.82 -0.17
CA ALA A 528 17.36 -11.06 -1.21
C ALA A 528 17.60 -12.56 -1.43
N SER A 529 17.79 -13.32 -0.35
CA SER A 529 17.95 -14.78 -0.44
C SER A 529 16.71 -15.48 -1.02
N ALA A 530 15.50 -15.05 -0.63
CA ALA A 530 14.26 -15.60 -1.17
C ALA A 530 14.07 -15.25 -2.65
N LEU A 531 14.39 -14.02 -3.06
CA LEU A 531 14.35 -13.56 -4.45
C LEU A 531 15.31 -14.35 -5.33
N GLU A 532 16.55 -14.58 -4.88
CA GLU A 532 17.54 -15.35 -5.64
C GLU A 532 17.11 -16.81 -5.83
N ARG A 533 16.51 -17.43 -4.81
CA ARG A 533 15.96 -18.79 -4.93
C ARG A 533 14.76 -18.84 -5.86
N ALA A 534 13.82 -17.91 -5.72
CA ALA A 534 12.66 -17.81 -6.60
C ALA A 534 13.08 -17.59 -8.05
N ALA A 535 14.03 -16.68 -8.31
CA ALA A 535 14.53 -16.38 -9.66
C ALA A 535 15.13 -17.61 -10.34
N ARG A 536 15.90 -18.43 -9.61
CA ARG A 536 16.43 -19.69 -10.11
C ARG A 536 15.34 -20.71 -10.42
N GLU A 537 14.33 -20.83 -9.56
CA GLU A 537 13.21 -21.77 -9.75
C GLU A 537 12.38 -21.44 -10.99
N VAL A 538 12.20 -20.15 -11.33
CA VAL A 538 11.47 -19.72 -12.53
C VAL A 538 12.37 -19.46 -13.75
N ALA A 539 13.66 -19.82 -13.65
CA ALA A 539 14.68 -19.58 -14.66
C ALA A 539 14.71 -18.12 -15.20
N ALA A 540 14.50 -17.14 -14.31
CA ALA A 540 14.55 -15.72 -14.67
C ALA A 540 16.02 -15.28 -14.84
N ALA A 541 16.45 -15.07 -16.07
CA ALA A 541 17.76 -14.51 -16.37
C ALA A 541 17.83 -13.05 -15.92
N GLN A 542 18.89 -12.64 -15.23
CA GLN A 542 19.06 -11.25 -14.84
C GLN A 542 19.21 -10.34 -16.07
N VAL A 543 18.63 -9.14 -16.00
CA VAL A 543 18.91 -8.08 -16.99
C VAL A 543 20.42 -7.83 -17.04
N PRO A 544 21.03 -7.67 -18.24
CA PRO A 544 22.45 -7.37 -18.34
C PRO A 544 22.84 -6.08 -17.59
N SER A 545 24.04 -6.09 -17.02
CA SER A 545 24.68 -4.88 -16.47
C SER A 545 24.83 -3.80 -17.54
N LEU A 546 24.70 -2.54 -17.14
CA LEU A 546 25.02 -1.40 -18.01
C LEU A 546 26.53 -1.12 -18.07
N LEU A 547 27.31 -1.66 -17.12
CA LEU A 547 28.77 -1.59 -17.09
C LEU A 547 29.42 -2.89 -17.55
#